data_AF-A0A7X9A0U2-F1
#
_entry.id   AF-A0A7X9A0U2-F1
#
_cell.length_a   1.000
_cell.length_b   1.000
_cell.length_c   1.000
_cell.angle_alpha   90.00
_cell.angle_beta   90.00
_cell.angle_gamma   90.00
#
_symmetry.space_group_name_H-M   'P 1'
#
loop_
_entity.id
_entity.type
_entity.pdbx_description
1 polymer ?
#
loop_
_entity_poly.entity_id
_entity_poly.type
_entity_poly.pdbx_seq_one_letter_code
_entity_poly.pdbx_strand_id
1 'polypeptide(L)'
;MKKAIAFTLVVIISLGLVACGGGKDSIVGKWAYEVNEAGVEGKMIYEFTSDGKLKISIDTGNAEADKLINALYSAIEMTYEVKDGKITLKSNDPSFPPLDATPYTIEGDTLKFEDYSMKRVK
;
A
#
# COMPACT_ATOMS: atom_id res chain seq x y z
N MET A 1 -35.44 26.41 -47.98
CA MET A 1 -34.61 26.48 -46.74
C MET A 1 -35.17 25.49 -45.73
N LYS A 2 -34.40 24.46 -45.38
CA LYS A 2 -34.21 23.86 -44.03
C LYS A 2 -33.51 22.52 -44.24
N LYS A 3 -32.29 22.45 -43.71
CA LYS A 3 -31.26 21.45 -43.99
C LYS A 3 -31.58 20.12 -43.32
N ALA A 4 -31.40 19.03 -44.04
CA ALA A 4 -31.15 17.71 -43.48
C ALA A 4 -29.64 17.54 -43.29
N ILE A 5 -29.19 17.30 -42.06
CA ILE A 5 -27.88 16.72 -41.69
C ILE A 5 -28.12 16.03 -40.33
N ALA A 6 -28.50 14.76 -40.29
CA ALA A 6 -27.62 13.59 -40.25
C ALA A 6 -26.79 13.50 -38.96
N PHE A 7 -27.12 12.49 -38.16
CA PHE A 7 -26.41 12.00 -36.98
C PHE A 7 -24.88 11.95 -37.20
N THR A 8 -24.12 12.46 -36.23
CA THR A 8 -22.73 12.03 -36.04
C THR A 8 -22.52 11.74 -34.57
N LEU A 9 -22.57 10.45 -34.28
CA LEU A 9 -22.11 9.80 -33.07
C LEU A 9 -20.60 10.12 -32.92
N VAL A 10 -20.23 11.03 -32.02
CA VAL A 10 -18.85 11.14 -31.56
C VAL A 10 -18.78 10.53 -30.18
N VAL A 11 -18.36 9.27 -30.19
CA VAL A 11 -17.74 8.55 -29.10
C VAL A 11 -16.69 9.44 -28.45
N ILE A 12 -16.94 9.92 -27.23
CA ILE A 12 -15.85 10.35 -26.35
C ILE A 12 -15.46 9.13 -25.55
N ILE A 13 -14.39 8.53 -26.04
CA ILE A 13 -13.62 7.43 -25.50
C ILE A 13 -13.31 7.70 -24.03
N SER A 14 -13.75 6.78 -23.19
CA SER A 14 -13.11 6.32 -21.95
C SER A 14 -11.63 6.71 -21.81
N LEU A 15 -11.33 7.81 -21.11
CA LEU A 15 -9.98 8.18 -20.65
C LEU A 15 -9.97 8.72 -19.21
N GLY A 16 -10.86 8.19 -18.36
CA GLY A 16 -10.74 8.32 -16.90
C GLY A 16 -9.90 7.21 -16.25
N LEU A 17 -9.54 6.17 -17.01
CA LEU A 17 -8.53 5.19 -16.61
C LEU A 17 -7.14 5.79 -16.83
N VAL A 18 -6.80 6.81 -16.06
CA VAL A 18 -5.41 6.91 -15.60
C VAL A 18 -5.18 5.70 -14.69
N ALA A 19 -4.94 4.56 -15.32
CA ALA A 19 -4.09 3.53 -14.77
C ALA A 19 -2.68 4.14 -14.65
N CYS A 20 -2.50 5.02 -13.68
CA CYS A 20 -1.24 5.66 -13.37
C CYS A 20 -1.22 5.86 -11.86
N GLY A 21 -0.48 5.01 -11.15
CA GLY A 21 -0.34 5.16 -9.71
C GLY A 21 0.19 3.94 -8.96
N GLY A 22 0.44 2.81 -9.63
CA GLY A 22 0.94 1.59 -8.99
C GLY A 22 2.28 1.14 -9.55
N GLY A 23 3.23 2.06 -9.77
CA GLY A 23 4.62 1.69 -10.04
C GLY A 23 5.34 1.41 -8.72
N LYS A 24 6.43 0.63 -8.73
CA LYS A 24 7.24 0.40 -7.52
C LYS A 24 7.59 1.71 -6.81
N ASP A 25 7.82 2.79 -7.57
CA ASP A 25 8.18 4.09 -7.02
C ASP A 25 7.03 4.81 -6.28
N SER A 26 5.76 4.51 -6.60
CA SER A 26 4.64 5.22 -5.97
C SER A 26 4.33 4.72 -4.55
N ILE A 27 4.61 3.44 -4.28
CA ILE A 27 4.40 2.83 -2.96
C ILE A 27 5.56 3.08 -1.99
N VAL A 28 6.75 3.42 -2.49
CA VAL A 28 7.92 3.71 -1.65
C VAL A 28 7.59 4.78 -0.61
N GLY A 29 8.03 4.52 0.63
CA GLY A 29 7.78 5.36 1.79
C GLY A 29 7.15 4.60 2.95
N LYS A 30 6.77 5.35 3.98
CA LYS A 30 6.20 4.84 5.21
C LYS A 30 4.68 5.01 5.23
N TRP A 31 3.99 3.98 5.66
CA TRP A 31 2.54 3.92 5.76
C TRP A 31 2.13 3.39 7.12
N ALA A 32 1.21 4.06 7.79
CA ALA A 32 0.72 3.69 9.10
C ALA A 32 -0.69 3.11 9.02
N TYR A 33 -0.87 1.97 9.68
CA TYR A 33 -2.15 1.40 10.04
C TYR A 33 -2.37 1.62 11.54
N GLU A 34 -3.53 2.16 11.93
CA GLU A 34 -3.87 2.29 13.34
C GLU A 34 -4.26 0.92 13.89
N VAL A 35 -3.62 0.52 14.99
CA VAL A 35 -3.90 -0.73 15.68
C VAL A 35 -4.56 -0.40 17.01
N ASN A 36 -5.71 -1.00 17.26
CA ASN A 36 -6.37 -1.00 18.55
C ASN A 36 -6.88 -2.41 18.83
N GLU A 37 -5.95 -3.28 19.23
CA GLU A 37 -6.23 -4.68 19.50
C GLU A 37 -5.52 -5.14 20.76
N ALA A 38 -6.14 -6.05 21.52
CA ALA A 38 -5.56 -6.69 22.70
C ALA A 38 -4.98 -5.72 23.76
N GLY A 39 -5.51 -4.49 23.85
CA GLY A 39 -5.03 -3.46 24.77
C GLY A 39 -3.79 -2.71 24.31
N VAL A 40 -3.37 -2.91 23.05
CA VAL A 40 -2.31 -2.15 22.41
C VAL A 40 -2.95 -1.14 21.47
N GLU A 41 -2.86 0.14 21.84
CA GLU A 41 -3.19 1.27 20.98
C GLU A 41 -1.88 1.82 20.39
N GLY A 42 -1.85 1.98 19.08
CA GLY A 42 -0.66 2.49 18.40
C GLY A 42 -0.77 2.46 16.89
N LYS A 43 0.38 2.57 16.23
CA LYS A 43 0.50 2.53 14.78
C LYS A 43 1.45 1.44 14.38
N MET A 44 1.01 0.55 13.50
CA MET A 44 1.91 -0.32 12.76
C MET A 44 2.37 0.44 11.51
N ILE A 45 3.68 0.59 11.35
CA ILE A 45 4.33 1.33 10.28
C ILE A 45 4.99 0.34 9.33
N TYR A 46 4.59 0.43 8.07
CA TYR A 46 5.11 -0.34 6.94
C TYR A 46 5.99 0.58 6.08
N GLU A 47 7.28 0.29 6.00
CA GLU A 47 8.24 1.02 5.17
C GLU A 47 8.59 0.21 3.92
N PHE A 48 8.03 0.62 2.77
CA PHE A 48 8.41 0.09 1.46
C PHE A 48 9.65 0.84 0.97
N THR A 49 10.77 0.15 0.91
CA THR A 49 12.06 0.73 0.51
C THR A 49 12.36 0.48 -0.96
N SER A 50 13.05 1.40 -1.63
CA SER A 50 13.30 1.34 -3.07
C SER A 50 14.10 0.11 -3.52
N ASP A 51 14.85 -0.54 -2.62
CA ASP A 51 15.57 -1.79 -2.89
C ASP A 51 14.65 -3.03 -2.91
N GLY A 52 13.34 -2.88 -2.64
CA GLY A 52 12.38 -3.97 -2.63
C GLY A 52 12.23 -4.66 -1.27
N LYS A 53 12.75 -4.08 -0.18
CA LYS A 53 12.50 -4.58 1.17
C LYS A 53 11.30 -3.89 1.82
N LEU A 54 10.57 -4.64 2.64
CA LEU A 54 9.54 -4.14 3.52
C LEU A 54 10.08 -4.21 4.96
N LYS A 55 10.01 -3.11 5.69
CA LYS A 55 10.27 -3.09 7.14
C LYS A 55 8.99 -2.80 7.88
N ILE A 56 8.79 -3.49 9.00
CA ILE A 56 7.66 -3.29 9.89
C ILE A 56 8.18 -2.76 11.22
N SER A 57 7.49 -1.76 11.77
CA SER A 57 7.70 -1.29 13.12
C SER A 57 6.38 -0.90 13.78
N ILE A 58 6.36 -0.76 15.09
CA ILE A 58 5.25 -0.24 15.87
C ILE A 58 5.65 1.05 16.59
N ASP A 59 4.68 1.94 16.76
CA ASP A 59 4.72 3.12 17.61
C ASP A 59 3.48 3.10 18.51
N THR A 60 3.68 2.74 19.77
CA THR A 60 2.62 2.71 20.81
C THR A 60 2.68 3.93 21.72
N GLY A 61 3.63 4.84 21.50
CA GLY A 61 3.97 5.89 22.45
C GLY A 61 4.72 5.40 23.70
N ASN A 62 4.96 4.10 23.84
CA ASN A 62 5.79 3.52 24.90
C ASN A 62 7.14 3.06 24.33
N ALA A 63 8.18 3.87 24.57
CA ALA A 63 9.52 3.63 24.01
C ALA A 63 10.14 2.27 24.40
N GLU A 64 9.86 1.74 25.60
CA GLU A 64 10.40 0.45 26.02
C GLU A 64 9.71 -0.70 25.29
N ALA A 65 8.37 -0.65 25.18
CA ALA A 65 7.59 -1.63 24.44
C ALA A 65 7.93 -1.59 22.94
N ASP A 66 7.99 -0.40 22.36
CA ASP A 66 8.33 -0.20 20.94
C ASP A 66 9.72 -0.75 20.63
N LYS A 67 10.71 -0.51 21.51
CA LYS A 67 12.06 -1.04 21.33
C LYS A 67 12.07 -2.57 21.29
N LEU A 68 11.36 -3.23 22.20
CA LEU A 68 11.31 -4.68 22.27
C LEU A 68 10.62 -5.27 21.03
N ILE A 69 9.45 -4.75 20.66
CA ILE A 69 8.67 -5.24 19.53
C ILE A 69 9.39 -4.96 18.21
N ASN A 70 9.98 -3.77 18.04
CA ASN A 70 10.72 -3.42 16.83
C ASN A 70 12.00 -4.23 16.65
N ALA A 71 12.64 -4.65 17.75
CA ALA A 71 13.75 -5.59 17.69
C ALA A 71 13.31 -6.96 17.14
N LEU A 72 12.13 -7.45 17.54
CA LEU A 72 11.57 -8.69 16.98
C LEU A 72 11.28 -8.55 15.49
N TYR A 73 10.60 -7.47 15.05
CA TYR A 73 10.34 -7.25 13.63
C TYR A 73 11.61 -7.07 12.80
N SER A 74 12.67 -6.50 13.36
CA SER A 74 13.94 -6.31 12.64
C SER A 74 14.65 -7.61 12.26
N ALA A 75 14.33 -8.72 12.92
CA ALA A 75 14.87 -10.04 12.61
C ALA A 75 14.16 -10.71 11.42
N ILE A 76 13.00 -10.19 11.02
CA ILE A 76 12.19 -10.72 9.92
C ILE A 76 12.59 -10.01 8.63
N GLU A 77 13.03 -10.78 7.64
CA GLU A 77 13.33 -10.27 6.31
C GLU A 77 12.09 -10.37 5.44
N MET A 78 11.51 -9.21 5.12
CA MET A 78 10.39 -9.11 4.19
C MET A 78 10.81 -8.41 2.91
N THR A 79 10.34 -8.94 1.79
CA THR A 79 10.56 -8.38 0.45
C THR A 79 9.22 -8.16 -0.24
N TYR A 80 9.20 -7.21 -1.16
CA TYR A 80 8.02 -6.93 -1.97
C TYR A 80 8.37 -6.71 -3.44
N GLU A 81 7.43 -7.10 -4.29
CA GLU A 81 7.44 -6.81 -5.72
C GLU A 81 6.15 -6.10 -6.10
N VAL A 82 6.24 -5.09 -6.97
CA VAL A 82 5.09 -4.43 -7.55
C VAL A 82 5.08 -4.70 -9.05
N LYS A 83 3.99 -5.27 -9.54
CA LYS A 83 3.79 -5.55 -10.96
C LYS A 83 2.32 -5.39 -11.32
N ASP A 84 2.04 -4.67 -12.41
CA ASP A 84 0.68 -4.50 -12.95
C ASP A 84 -0.35 -4.00 -11.91
N GLY A 85 0.07 -3.07 -11.03
CA GLY A 85 -0.79 -2.51 -9.97
C GLY A 85 -1.07 -3.48 -8.82
N LYS A 86 -0.31 -4.57 -8.72
CA LYS A 86 -0.42 -5.58 -7.68
C LYS A 86 0.88 -5.67 -6.89
N ILE A 87 0.76 -5.98 -5.61
CA ILE A 87 1.89 -6.25 -4.73
C ILE A 87 1.99 -7.75 -4.45
N THR A 88 3.22 -8.24 -4.36
CA THR A 88 3.53 -9.55 -3.79
C THR A 88 4.47 -9.35 -2.61
N LEU A 89 4.17 -9.95 -1.46
CA LEU A 89 5.01 -9.91 -0.26
C LEU A 89 5.54 -11.31 0.05
N LYS A 90 6.82 -11.38 0.43
CA LYS A 90 7.46 -12.61 0.91
C LYS A 90 8.20 -12.33 2.19
N SER A 91 8.17 -13.28 3.11
CA SER A 91 8.90 -13.26 4.38
C SER A 91 9.78 -14.50 4.49
N ASN A 92 10.90 -14.37 5.21
CA ASN A 92 11.68 -15.53 5.66
C ASN A 92 11.07 -16.21 6.91
N ASP A 93 10.14 -15.53 7.58
CA ASP A 93 9.45 -16.03 8.77
C ASP A 93 8.11 -16.68 8.37
N PRO A 94 7.88 -17.97 8.70
CA PRO A 94 6.68 -18.71 8.31
C PRO A 94 5.40 -18.22 9.01
N SER A 95 5.51 -17.45 10.10
CA SER A 95 4.36 -16.79 10.73
C SER A 95 3.79 -15.65 9.88
N PHE A 96 4.52 -15.20 8.85
CA PHE A 96 4.06 -14.23 7.86
C PHE A 96 3.82 -14.93 6.52
N PRO A 97 2.60 -15.45 6.28
CA PRO A 97 2.30 -16.09 5.01
C PRO A 97 2.51 -15.12 3.84
N PRO A 98 2.95 -15.61 2.68
CA PRO A 98 3.14 -14.77 1.51
C PRO A 98 1.81 -14.13 1.10
N LEU A 99 1.89 -12.89 0.65
CA LEU A 99 0.77 -12.19 0.02
C LEU A 99 0.98 -12.25 -1.50
N ASP A 100 0.10 -12.91 -2.23
CA ASP A 100 0.27 -13.17 -3.65
C ASP A 100 -0.57 -12.22 -4.52
N ALA A 101 0.11 -11.33 -5.24
CA ALA A 101 -0.46 -10.50 -6.30
C ALA A 101 -1.74 -9.73 -5.89
N THR A 102 -1.74 -9.16 -4.70
CA THR A 102 -2.86 -8.37 -4.15
C THR A 102 -2.95 -7.00 -4.83
N PRO A 103 -4.11 -6.63 -5.41
CA PRO A 103 -4.32 -5.30 -5.95
C PRO A 103 -4.18 -4.22 -4.87
N TYR A 104 -3.62 -3.07 -5.24
CA TYR A 104 -3.59 -1.91 -4.35
C TYR A 104 -3.84 -0.62 -5.12
N THR A 105 -4.29 0.41 -4.42
CA THR A 105 -4.44 1.76 -4.96
C THR A 105 -3.84 2.80 -4.02
N ILE A 106 -3.35 3.89 -4.59
CA ILE A 106 -2.87 5.05 -3.85
C ILE A 106 -3.68 6.27 -4.28
N GLU A 107 -4.34 6.91 -3.32
CA GLU A 107 -5.12 8.13 -3.49
C GLU A 107 -4.60 9.19 -2.51
N GLY A 108 -3.76 10.11 -3.00
CA GLY A 108 -3.08 11.09 -2.16
C GLY A 108 -2.20 10.43 -1.09
N ASP A 109 -2.49 10.74 0.17
CA ASP A 109 -1.79 10.17 1.35
C ASP A 109 -2.43 8.87 1.86
N THR A 110 -3.26 8.20 1.06
CA THR A 110 -3.91 6.94 1.45
C THR A 110 -3.51 5.80 0.53
N LEU A 111 -2.97 4.73 1.11
CA LEU A 111 -2.73 3.45 0.46
C LEU A 111 -3.84 2.48 0.84
N LYS A 112 -4.45 1.82 -0.13
CA LYS A 112 -5.56 0.87 0.08
C LYS A 112 -5.16 -0.52 -0.37
N PHE A 113 -5.47 -1.52 0.45
CA PHE A 113 -5.30 -2.95 0.20
C PHE A 113 -6.59 -3.67 0.59
N GLU A 114 -7.32 -4.24 -0.36
CA GLU A 114 -8.60 -4.91 -0.07
C GLU A 114 -9.48 -4.06 0.88
N ASP A 115 -9.75 -4.53 2.10
CA ASP A 115 -10.53 -3.85 3.15
C ASP A 115 -9.71 -2.96 4.09
N TYR A 116 -8.39 -2.93 3.94
CA TYR A 116 -7.46 -2.16 4.77
C TYR A 116 -7.05 -0.85 4.09
N SER A 117 -6.84 0.18 4.91
CA SER A 117 -6.25 1.44 4.44
C SER A 117 -5.18 1.94 5.40
N MET A 118 -4.14 2.51 4.83
CA MET A 118 -3.02 3.09 5.56
C MET A 118 -2.78 4.53 5.17
N LYS A 119 -2.30 5.33 6.12
CA LYS A 119 -1.97 6.74 5.91
C LYS A 119 -0.47 6.93 5.73
N ARG A 120 -0.08 7.77 4.78
CA ARG A 120 1.32 8.12 4.57
C ARG A 120 1.88 8.81 5.82
N VAL A 121 3.04 8.34 6.28
CA VAL A 121 3.80 8.97 7.37
C VAL A 121 4.78 9.96 6.73
N LYS A 122 4.77 11.20 7.20
CA LYS A 122 5.64 12.28 6.71
C LYS A 122 6.98 12.29 7.45
#